data_AF-A0A2E6GGJ5-F1
#
_entry.id   AF-A0A2E6GGJ5-F1
#
_cell.length_a   1.000
_cell.length_b   1.000
_cell.length_c   1.000
_cell.angle_alpha   90.00
_cell.angle_beta   90.00
_cell.angle_gamma   90.00
#
_symmetry.space_group_name_H-M   'P 1'
#
loop_
_entity.id
_entity.type
_entity.pdbx_description
1 polymer ?
#
loop_
_entity_poly.entity_id
_entity_poly.type
_entity_poly.pdbx_seq_one_letter_code
_entity_poly.pdbx_strand_id
1 'polypeptide(L)'
;MSERRKRLHELLLALINKEDDFELIEDDTTEFTNNYYEKDTASLSRVISKNRKIIRKYQSLVKSAITLDALMDSENDENQQIQK
;
A
#
# COMPACT_ATOMS: atom_id res chain seq x y z
N MET A 1 -3.96 -20.25 5.48
CA MET A 1 -3.10 -19.04 5.43
C MET A 1 -2.03 -19.18 6.51
N SER A 2 -0.76 -18.84 6.23
CA SER A 2 0.31 -18.84 7.26
C SER A 2 0.08 -17.77 8.32
N GLU A 3 0.44 -18.03 9.58
CA GLU A 3 0.32 -17.08 10.70
C GLU A 3 1.06 -15.76 10.43
N ARG A 4 2.24 -15.82 9.82
CA ARG A 4 2.98 -14.62 9.39
C ARG A 4 2.16 -13.74 8.43
N ARG A 5 1.43 -14.36 7.50
CA ARG A 5 0.57 -13.63 6.55
C ARG A 5 -0.60 -12.95 7.26
N LYS A 6 -1.14 -13.55 8.32
CA LYS A 6 -2.20 -12.92 9.13
C LYS A 6 -1.65 -11.70 9.87
N ARG A 7 -0.50 -11.83 10.55
CA ARG A 7 0.13 -10.69 11.25
C ARG A 7 0.44 -9.53 10.31
N LEU A 8 1.03 -9.81 9.15
CA LEU A 8 1.28 -8.79 8.12
C LEU A 8 0.00 -8.11 7.64
N HIS A 9 -1.10 -8.86 7.52
CA HIS A 9 -2.39 -8.30 7.14
C HIS A 9 -2.93 -7.35 8.22
N GLU A 10 -2.88 -7.76 9.49
CA GLU A 10 -3.31 -6.91 10.62
C GLU A 10 -2.46 -5.63 10.73
N LEU A 11 -1.13 -5.75 10.59
CA LEU A 11 -0.22 -4.61 10.55
C LEU A 11 -0.55 -3.66 9.38
N LEU A 12 -0.82 -4.21 8.20
CA LEU A 12 -1.20 -3.40 7.04
C LEU A 12 -2.53 -2.68 7.28
N LEU A 13 -3.54 -3.33 7.85
CA LEU A 13 -4.82 -2.69 8.20
C LEU A 13 -4.63 -1.57 9.21
N ALA A 14 -3.81 -1.78 10.25
CA ALA A 14 -3.49 -0.76 11.23
C ALA A 14 -2.79 0.46 10.61
N LEU A 15 -1.85 0.23 9.68
CA LEU A 15 -1.16 1.30 8.96
C LEU A 15 -2.11 2.07 8.03
N ILE A 16 -3.00 1.38 7.31
CA ILE A 16 -4.03 2.00 6.47
C ILE A 16 -4.96 2.87 7.32
N ASN A 17 -5.41 2.39 8.47
CA ASN A 17 -6.31 3.13 9.36
C ASN A 17 -5.66 4.36 10.01
N LYS A 18 -4.32 4.44 10.04
CA LYS A 18 -3.57 5.60 10.53
C LYS A 18 -3.33 6.65 9.44
N GLU A 19 -3.58 6.31 8.19
CA GLU A 19 -3.33 7.18 7.06
C GLU A 19 -4.55 8.07 6.78
N ASP A 20 -4.42 9.38 7.04
CA ASP A 20 -5.54 10.32 6.93
C ASP A 20 -6.05 10.49 5.48
N ASP A 21 -5.14 10.48 4.49
CA ASP A 21 -5.45 10.71 3.07
C ASP A 21 -5.34 9.41 2.25
N PHE A 22 -6.07 8.37 2.64
CA PHE A 22 -6.03 7.09 1.93
C PHE A 22 -6.90 7.11 0.66
N GLU A 23 -6.26 7.28 -0.49
CA GLU A 23 -6.91 7.27 -1.81
C GLU A 23 -6.88 5.86 -2.43
N LEU A 24 -7.92 5.52 -3.19
CA LEU A 24 -7.97 4.31 -4.02
C LEU A 24 -7.61 4.65 -5.46
N ILE A 25 -7.07 3.66 -6.19
CA ILE A 25 -6.77 3.77 -7.61
C ILE A 25 -8.05 4.16 -8.35
N GLU A 26 -7.94 5.18 -9.19
CA GLU A 26 -9.01 5.66 -10.05
C GLU A 26 -9.22 4.69 -11.21
N ASP A 27 -10.45 4.18 -11.35
CA ASP A 27 -10.88 3.25 -12.40
C ASP A 27 -11.69 4.01 -13.45
N ASP A 28 -11.01 4.71 -14.35
CA ASP A 28 -11.61 5.60 -15.34
C ASP A 28 -12.09 4.90 -16.63
N THR A 29 -12.47 3.62 -16.56
CA THR A 29 -12.89 2.83 -17.75
C THR A 29 -13.97 3.51 -18.61
N THR A 30 -14.75 4.45 -18.06
CA THR A 30 -15.77 5.24 -18.77
C THR A 30 -15.27 6.54 -19.41
N GLU A 31 -14.18 7.14 -18.94
CA GLU A 31 -13.60 8.35 -19.56
C GLU A 31 -12.69 7.99 -20.75
N PHE A 32 -12.02 6.82 -20.70
CA PHE A 32 -11.13 6.36 -21.77
C PHE A 32 -11.84 6.09 -23.11
N THR A 33 -13.14 5.76 -23.11
CA THR A 33 -13.86 5.35 -24.32
C THR A 33 -14.61 6.48 -25.01
N ASN A 34 -14.92 7.57 -24.29
CA ASN A 34 -15.81 8.63 -24.82
C ASN A 34 -15.07 9.84 -25.42
N ASN A 35 -13.76 10.01 -25.18
CA ASN A 35 -13.04 11.24 -25.53
C ASN A 35 -11.83 11.01 -26.47
N TYR A 36 -12.02 10.22 -27.53
CA TYR A 36 -11.06 10.15 -28.66
C TYR A 36 -11.05 11.44 -29.51
N TYR A 37 -11.20 12.60 -28.89
CA TYR A 37 -11.01 13.91 -29.49
C TYR A 37 -9.93 14.63 -28.68
N GLU A 38 -8.74 14.79 -29.29
CA GLU A 38 -7.55 15.65 -29.08
C GLU A 38 -7.30 16.44 -27.76
N LYS A 39 -8.33 16.73 -26.95
CA LYS A 39 -8.31 17.43 -25.66
C LYS A 39 -7.90 16.56 -24.45
N ASP A 40 -7.86 15.24 -24.62
CA ASP A 40 -7.84 14.26 -23.51
C ASP A 40 -6.48 13.64 -23.14
N THR A 41 -5.39 14.10 -23.74
CA THR A 41 -4.04 13.65 -23.35
C THR A 41 -3.61 14.20 -21.99
N ALA A 42 -4.09 15.40 -21.64
CA ALA A 42 -3.81 16.05 -20.36
C ALA A 42 -4.57 15.39 -19.18
N SER A 43 -5.83 14.98 -19.38
CA SER A 43 -6.61 14.22 -18.40
C SER A 43 -6.00 12.84 -18.17
N LEU A 44 -5.63 12.13 -19.25
CA LEU A 44 -4.93 10.85 -19.17
C LEU A 44 -3.62 10.91 -18.37
N SER A 45 -2.77 11.89 -18.68
CA SER A 45 -1.49 12.09 -17.98
C SER A 45 -1.72 12.33 -16.48
N ARG A 46 -2.77 13.10 -16.13
CA ARG A 46 -3.14 13.36 -14.74
C ARG A 46 -3.57 12.09 -14.02
N VAL A 47 -4.47 11.29 -14.58
CA VAL A 47 -4.96 10.03 -13.98
C VAL A 47 -3.81 9.04 -13.78
N ILE A 48 -2.95 8.87 -14.79
CA ILE A 48 -1.75 8.02 -14.67
C ILE A 48 -0.83 8.51 -13.56
N SER A 49 -0.58 9.82 -13.48
CA SER A 49 0.28 10.40 -12.45
C SER A 49 -0.27 10.19 -11.04
N LYS A 50 -1.59 10.33 -10.87
CA LYS A 50 -2.31 10.11 -9.61
C LYS A 50 -2.25 8.64 -9.21
N ASN A 51 -2.59 7.72 -10.11
CA ASN A 51 -2.53 6.28 -9.84
C ASN A 51 -1.10 5.81 -9.51
N ARG A 52 -0.06 6.37 -10.16
CA ARG A 52 1.34 6.11 -9.79
C ARG A 52 1.66 6.58 -8.37
N LYS A 53 1.16 7.74 -7.95
CA LYS A 53 1.35 8.26 -6.59
C LYS A 53 0.66 7.36 -5.57
N ILE A 54 -0.58 6.96 -5.86
CA ILE A 54 -1.37 6.03 -5.05
C ILE A 54 -0.61 4.71 -4.87
N ILE A 55 -0.24 4.03 -5.96
CA ILE A 55 0.50 2.76 -5.90
C ILE A 55 1.78 2.87 -5.06
N ARG A 56 2.55 3.96 -5.19
CA ARG A 56 3.76 4.18 -4.38
C ARG A 56 3.46 4.26 -2.88
N LYS A 57 2.33 4.87 -2.51
CA LYS A 57 1.86 4.97 -1.12
C LYS A 57 1.51 3.59 -0.57
N TYR A 58 0.70 2.81 -1.29
CA TYR A 58 0.39 1.41 -0.91
C TYR A 58 1.64 0.56 -0.77
N GLN A 59 2.58 0.65 -1.72
CA GLN A 59 3.84 -0.08 -1.66
C GLN A 59 4.67 0.31 -0.43
N SER A 60 4.63 1.58 -0.03
CA SER A 60 5.33 2.04 1.18
C SER A 60 4.70 1.46 2.44
N LEU A 61 3.36 1.46 2.55
CA LEU A 61 2.64 0.85 3.67
C LEU A 61 2.92 -0.66 3.81
N VAL A 62 2.92 -1.39 2.69
CA VAL A 62 3.26 -2.82 2.68
C VAL A 62 4.69 -3.06 3.13
N LYS A 63 5.65 -2.26 2.62
CA LYS A 63 7.05 -2.34 3.06
C LYS A 63 7.19 -2.07 4.56
N SER A 64 6.50 -1.06 5.08
CA SER A 64 6.48 -0.75 6.51
C SER A 64 5.92 -1.92 7.35
N ALA A 65 4.82 -2.55 6.92
CA ALA A 65 4.28 -3.73 7.60
C ALA A 65 5.30 -4.88 7.65
N ILE A 66 6.01 -5.14 6.55
CA ILE A 66 7.05 -6.17 6.47
C ILE A 66 8.22 -5.84 7.40
N THR A 67 8.67 -4.59 7.42
CA THR A 67 9.75 -4.16 8.31
C THR A 67 9.36 -4.30 9.77
N LEU A 68 8.14 -3.89 10.15
CA LEU A 68 7.65 -4.04 11.53
C LEU A 68 7.56 -5.51 11.95
N ASP A 69 7.02 -6.40 11.10
CA ASP A 69 6.97 -7.85 11.39
C ASP A 69 8.38 -8.42 11.58
N ALA A 70 9.35 -8.02 10.75
CA ALA A 70 10.73 -8.46 10.89
C ALA A 70 11.40 -7.96 12.17
N LEU A 71 11.14 -6.71 12.58
CA LEU A 71 11.65 -6.15 13.83
C LEU A 71 11.04 -6.89 15.04
N MET A 72 9.73 -7.15 15.01
CA MET A 72 9.05 -7.92 16.07
C MET A 72 9.59 -9.35 16.18
N ASP A 73 9.86 -10.01 15.05
CA ASP A 73 10.47 -11.35 15.05
C ASP A 73 11.88 -11.29 15.68
N SER A 74 12.70 -10.27 15.36
CA SER A 74 14.03 -10.11 15.97
C SER A 74 14.00 -9.84 17.48
N GLU A 75 13.08 -9.00 17.96
CA GLU A 75 12.91 -8.75 19.39
C GLU A 75 12.48 -10.04 20.13
N ASN A 76 11.64 -10.86 19.50
CA ASN A 76 11.18 -12.11 20.09
C ASN A 76 12.31 -13.14 20.20
N ASP A 77 13.20 -13.20 19.22
CA ASP A 77 14.38 -14.07 19.23
C ASP A 77 15.41 -13.63 20.28
N GLU A 78 15.63 -12.33 20.45
CA GLU A 78 16.50 -11.77 21.51
C GLU A 78 15.94 -12.08 22.91
N ASN A 79 14.63 -11.88 23.12
CA ASN A 79 13.98 -12.18 24.40
C ASN A 79 14.06 -13.67 24.79
N GLN A 80 14.05 -14.58 23.81
CA GLN A 80 14.24 -16.01 24.07
C GLN A 80 15.68 -16.37 24.46
N GLN A 81 16.68 -15.59 24.05
CA GLN A 81 18.07 -15.81 24.43
C GLN A 81 18.37 -15.33 25.86
N ILE A 82 17.72 -14.25 26.31
CA ILE A 82 17.90 -13.71 27.67
C ILE A 82 17.29 -14.63 28.74
N GLN A 83 16.28 -15.44 28.40
CA GLN A 83 15.59 -16.34 29.33
C GLN A 83 16.22 -17.74 29.45
N LYS A 84 17.32 -18.02 28.75
CA LYS A 84 18.06 -19.30 28.79
C LYS A 84 19.34 -19.16 29.59
#